data_AF-A0AAU3XY42-F1
#
_entry.id   AF-A0AAU3XY42-F1
#
_cell.length_a   1.000
_cell.length_b   1.000
_cell.length_c   1.000
_cell.angle_alpha   90.00
_cell.angle_beta   90.00
_cell.angle_gamma   90.00
#
_symmetry.space_group_name_H-M   'P 1'
#
loop_
_entity.id
_entity.type
_entity.pdbx_description
1 polymer ?
#
loop_
_entity_poly.entity_id
_entity_poly.type
_entity_poly.pdbx_seq_one_letter_code
_entity_poly.pdbx_strand_id
1 'polypeptide(L)'
;MARNPVIRGFAPDPSLIRVGEWYYVATSSFEWFPTIPIHRSRDLAHWEYAGHVRGAAPGGSLAGVPDSAGIWAPSLSWDGDRFWVVYTIVRSVGTRYFDLDTYVSTAPAVDGDWTAPARISSHGFDPALFHHEGRLWLLNMQSDHRPGGKRFAGIVLTELDRSTLRPLGDTHLLLQHDRLIEGPKLLVRDGWYYLVLAEGGTGVEHGVRVARGRTLTGPYELDGLPLLTTRDDPKSPLQKAGHAELVETPTGEWFLSHLTARPLHTDHGIRCPLGRETAVQAVTWDAEGWPRLRQGGWHPAVEVEVPQGEVEAPAVEAETSAVEVQTPAMVVQTPAVGAAGAAGKASPVGFDASVVPPGVGTPAVPAVPAVPAVPAVPAVPAVPAVPAVPAVPAASASALAPGAQPSVLAPGALPSALVPAAQEGTLSWPWSSLRAEPDASWADTAARPGWIRLRGRQGPESLWEQSLLAQRITEHRAEVEVTVEARPRTFGEAAGLTLRYNTASYVALDLTWAEPEGEPQRGQQWRGGGRTVLSLLERDEDGARQVAVVEVEPGRPVTLGASVDGAEARFWYLRDGVRTPMGPVLDFTHLSDDYGSRLRFTGTLAGIHAQDLVAAEFQADFSGFRLVCAAE
;
A
#
# COMPACT_ATOMS: atom_id res chain seq x y z
N MET A 1 -21.27 -0.51 18.63
CA MET A 1 -21.47 -0.76 17.20
C MET A 1 -20.17 -0.44 16.47
N ALA A 2 -19.74 -1.33 15.59
CA ALA A 2 -18.65 -1.07 14.64
C ALA A 2 -19.26 -0.75 13.27
N ARG A 3 -18.77 0.29 12.60
CA ARG A 3 -19.16 0.64 11.23
C ARG A 3 -18.06 0.26 10.26
N ASN A 4 -18.31 -0.74 9.43
CA ASN A 4 -17.40 -1.22 8.41
C ASN A 4 -17.27 -0.25 7.22
N PRO A 5 -16.09 -0.21 6.56
CA PRO A 5 -14.83 -0.84 6.98
C PRO A 5 -14.25 -0.17 8.23
N VAL A 6 -13.71 -0.98 9.15
CA VAL A 6 -13.11 -0.51 10.42
C VAL A 6 -11.68 0.00 10.25
N ILE A 7 -10.97 -0.43 9.20
CA ILE A 7 -9.72 0.18 8.73
C ILE A 7 -9.93 0.52 7.26
N ARG A 8 -10.01 1.81 6.96
CA ARG A 8 -10.40 2.35 5.65
C ARG A 8 -9.20 2.62 4.75
N GLY A 9 -9.47 2.66 3.44
CA GLY A 9 -8.44 2.74 2.40
C GLY A 9 -7.63 1.45 2.31
N PHE A 10 -6.47 1.54 1.66
CA PHE A 10 -5.55 0.42 1.41
C PHE A 10 -5.11 -0.30 2.71
N ALA A 11 -5.88 -1.32 3.10
CA ALA A 11 -5.70 -2.22 4.24
C ALA A 11 -6.26 -3.64 3.96
N PRO A 12 -5.72 -4.38 2.97
CA PRO A 12 -6.17 -5.71 2.59
C PRO A 12 -5.64 -6.86 3.46
N ASP A 13 -6.21 -8.03 3.22
CA ASP A 13 -5.78 -9.34 3.73
C ASP A 13 -5.57 -9.35 5.26
N PRO A 14 -6.61 -8.99 6.06
CA PRO A 14 -6.45 -8.77 7.49
C PRO A 14 -6.21 -10.07 8.26
N SER A 15 -5.02 -10.21 8.84
CA SER A 15 -4.72 -11.28 9.78
C SER A 15 -5.00 -10.84 11.22
N LEU A 16 -6.10 -11.36 11.77
CA LEU A 16 -6.65 -10.99 13.08
C LEU A 16 -6.26 -12.00 14.15
N ILE A 17 -5.68 -11.52 15.26
CA ILE A 17 -5.44 -12.31 16.46
C ILE A 17 -5.86 -11.56 17.72
N ARG A 18 -6.01 -12.29 18.83
CA ARG A 18 -6.18 -11.72 20.16
C ARG A 18 -5.01 -12.11 21.07
N VAL A 19 -4.47 -11.14 21.80
CA VAL A 19 -3.47 -11.35 22.85
C VAL A 19 -3.92 -10.61 24.12
N GLY A 20 -4.33 -11.37 25.14
CA GLY A 20 -4.99 -10.80 26.32
C GLY A 20 -6.27 -10.07 25.93
N GLU A 21 -6.38 -8.80 26.32
CA GLU A 21 -7.53 -7.91 26.05
C GLU A 21 -7.43 -7.16 24.70
N TRP A 22 -6.32 -7.34 23.97
CA TRP A 22 -6.09 -6.63 22.71
C TRP A 22 -6.33 -7.54 21.51
N TYR A 23 -6.98 -6.98 20.50
CA TYR A 23 -7.05 -7.51 19.15
C TYR A 23 -6.02 -6.80 18.28
N TYR A 24 -5.37 -7.55 17.39
CA TYR A 24 -4.38 -7.02 16.45
C TYR A 24 -4.71 -7.48 15.04
N VAL A 25 -4.59 -6.58 14.07
CA VAL A 25 -4.74 -6.88 12.64
C VAL A 25 -3.48 -6.47 11.91
N ALA A 26 -2.83 -7.42 11.25
CA ALA A 26 -1.79 -7.16 10.27
C ALA A 26 -2.37 -7.18 8.85
N THR A 27 -1.99 -6.24 7.99
CA THR A 27 -2.44 -6.14 6.60
C THR A 27 -1.28 -6.22 5.62
N SER A 28 -1.51 -6.70 4.41
CA SER A 28 -0.49 -6.69 3.34
C SER A 28 -0.11 -5.26 2.94
N SER A 29 1.14 -5.06 2.52
CA SER A 29 1.70 -3.74 2.18
C SER A 29 2.27 -3.66 0.77
N PHE A 30 2.38 -4.78 0.08
CA PHE A 30 2.88 -4.88 -1.29
C PHE A 30 4.25 -4.19 -1.46
N GLU A 31 4.36 -3.24 -2.39
CA GLU A 31 5.55 -2.43 -2.63
C GLU A 31 5.72 -1.24 -1.67
N TRP A 32 4.79 -1.04 -0.74
CA TRP A 32 4.76 0.13 0.14
C TRP A 32 5.39 -0.14 1.51
N PHE A 33 6.03 0.91 2.03
CA PHE A 33 6.48 1.05 3.40
C PHE A 33 5.56 2.03 4.15
N PRO A 34 5.36 1.89 5.48
CA PRO A 34 5.92 0.84 6.34
C PRO A 34 5.42 -0.57 6.00
N THR A 35 6.29 -1.56 6.15
CA THR A 35 5.99 -2.95 5.79
C THR A 35 5.11 -3.65 6.81
N ILE A 36 4.04 -4.32 6.37
CA ILE A 36 3.07 -5.03 7.23
C ILE A 36 2.56 -4.11 8.37
N PRO A 37 1.74 -3.09 8.06
CA PRO A 37 1.08 -2.29 9.07
C PRO A 37 0.28 -3.16 10.04
N ILE A 38 0.37 -2.86 11.33
CA ILE A 38 -0.40 -3.52 12.38
C ILE A 38 -1.29 -2.48 13.05
N HIS A 39 -2.57 -2.79 13.19
CA HIS A 39 -3.52 -2.01 13.98
C HIS A 39 -3.96 -2.80 15.19
N ARG A 40 -4.36 -2.12 16.27
CA ARG A 40 -4.91 -2.76 17.46
C ARG A 40 -6.23 -2.16 17.90
N SER A 41 -7.02 -2.96 18.60
CA SER A 41 -8.32 -2.57 19.15
C SER A 41 -8.59 -3.31 20.47
N ARG A 42 -9.43 -2.74 21.34
CA ARG A 42 -9.99 -3.45 22.51
C ARG A 42 -11.43 -3.89 22.33
N ASP A 43 -12.14 -3.30 21.37
CA ASP A 43 -13.58 -3.43 21.21
C ASP A 43 -14.01 -3.87 19.80
N LEU A 44 -13.04 -4.12 18.89
CA LEU A 44 -13.23 -4.43 17.47
C LEU A 44 -13.90 -3.31 16.64
N ALA A 45 -14.31 -2.20 17.25
CA ALA A 45 -14.87 -1.04 16.57
C ALA A 45 -13.83 0.03 16.28
N HIS A 46 -13.00 0.36 17.27
CA HIS A 46 -12.02 1.44 17.19
C HIS A 46 -10.63 0.85 17.05
N TRP A 47 -9.95 1.21 15.96
CA TRP A 47 -8.64 0.69 15.61
C TRP A 47 -7.63 1.83 15.55
N GLU A 48 -6.48 1.62 16.19
CA GLU A 48 -5.35 2.54 16.13
C GLU A 48 -4.12 1.83 15.54
N TYR A 49 -3.27 2.60 14.87
CA TYR A 49 -2.00 2.10 14.38
C TYR A 49 -1.11 1.66 15.56
N ALA A 50 -0.64 0.43 15.53
CA ALA A 50 0.12 -0.21 16.61
C ALA A 50 1.57 -0.51 16.21
N GLY A 51 2.04 0.06 15.10
CA GLY A 51 3.35 -0.23 14.54
C GLY A 51 3.28 -1.06 13.27
N HIS A 52 4.41 -1.65 12.91
CA HIS A 52 4.57 -2.44 11.70
C HIS A 52 5.77 -3.38 11.87
N VAL A 53 5.89 -4.37 11.00
CA VAL A 53 7.00 -5.33 11.05
C VAL A 53 8.26 -4.65 10.48
N ARG A 54 9.01 -3.98 11.36
CA ARG A 54 10.27 -3.32 11.00
C ARG A 54 11.29 -4.34 10.49
N GLY A 55 11.96 -4.03 9.38
CA GLY A 55 12.96 -4.91 8.79
C GLY A 55 12.39 -6.12 8.03
N ALA A 56 11.09 -6.15 7.75
CA ALA A 56 10.47 -7.25 6.98
C ALA A 56 11.04 -7.38 5.56
N ALA A 57 11.53 -6.29 4.96
CA ALA A 57 12.28 -6.34 3.71
C ALA A 57 13.75 -6.70 3.98
N PRO A 58 14.25 -7.88 3.56
CA PRO A 58 15.65 -8.23 3.73
C PRO A 58 16.56 -7.20 3.05
N GLY A 59 17.55 -6.70 3.79
CA GLY A 59 18.43 -5.62 3.31
C GLY A 59 17.79 -4.22 3.29
N GLY A 60 16.59 -4.06 3.86
CA GLY A 60 15.92 -2.77 4.01
C GLY A 60 15.28 -2.22 2.73
N SER A 61 15.15 -3.03 1.67
CA SER A 61 14.64 -2.56 0.39
C SER A 61 13.89 -3.65 -0.40
N LEU A 62 12.84 -3.21 -1.10
CA LEU A 62 12.08 -3.93 -2.12
C LEU A 62 12.35 -3.33 -3.52
N ALA A 63 13.50 -2.69 -3.73
CA ALA A 63 13.81 -2.09 -5.03
C ALA A 63 13.74 -3.12 -6.17
N GLY A 64 13.19 -2.70 -7.31
CA GLY A 64 12.94 -3.55 -8.48
C GLY A 64 11.69 -4.43 -8.38
N VAL A 65 11.04 -4.53 -7.21
CA VAL A 65 9.79 -5.28 -7.06
C VAL A 65 8.68 -4.63 -7.92
N PRO A 66 7.96 -5.39 -8.76
CA PRO A 66 6.88 -4.86 -9.59
C PRO A 66 5.75 -4.22 -8.76
N ASP A 67 4.93 -3.40 -9.40
CA ASP A 67 3.71 -2.88 -8.78
C ASP A 67 2.76 -4.02 -8.36
N SER A 68 2.10 -3.86 -7.20
CA SER A 68 1.26 -4.88 -6.56
C SER A 68 1.97 -6.21 -6.25
N ALA A 69 3.29 -6.27 -6.36
CA ALA A 69 4.11 -7.38 -5.89
C ALA A 69 4.58 -7.07 -4.45
N GLY A 70 5.71 -7.62 -4.00
CA GLY A 70 6.22 -7.33 -2.66
C GLY A 70 5.45 -8.10 -1.60
N ILE A 71 5.12 -7.45 -0.49
CA ILE A 71 4.56 -8.14 0.67
C ILE A 71 3.06 -8.41 0.51
N TRP A 72 2.74 -9.64 0.11
CA TRP A 72 1.36 -10.15 0.05
C TRP A 72 0.87 -10.59 1.44
N ALA A 73 -0.33 -11.19 1.52
CA ALA A 73 -1.04 -11.51 2.76
C ALA A 73 -0.12 -12.04 3.88
N PRO A 74 0.07 -11.27 4.96
CA PRO A 74 0.79 -11.74 6.13
C PRO A 74 -0.11 -12.61 7.01
N SER A 75 0.50 -13.43 7.85
CA SER A 75 -0.19 -14.09 8.95
C SER A 75 0.49 -13.76 10.27
N LEU A 76 -0.20 -12.98 11.10
CA LEU A 76 0.20 -12.69 12.47
C LEU A 76 -0.31 -13.82 13.38
N SER A 77 0.50 -14.22 14.35
CA SER A 77 0.17 -15.28 15.31
C SER A 77 0.88 -15.03 16.65
N TRP A 78 0.39 -15.66 17.70
CA TRP A 78 0.94 -15.56 19.05
C TRP A 78 1.11 -16.96 19.62
N ASP A 79 2.28 -17.25 20.19
CA ASP A 79 2.58 -18.60 20.70
C ASP A 79 2.46 -18.75 22.22
N GLY A 80 2.06 -17.69 22.91
CA GLY A 80 2.04 -17.62 24.38
C GLY A 80 3.13 -16.72 24.96
N ASP A 81 4.20 -16.44 24.21
CA ASP A 81 5.37 -15.68 24.67
C ASP A 81 5.74 -14.52 23.72
N ARG A 82 5.60 -14.72 22.40
CA ARG A 82 5.95 -13.72 21.41
C ARG A 82 5.04 -13.73 20.18
N PHE A 83 5.00 -12.59 19.50
CA PHE A 83 4.37 -12.46 18.20
C PHE A 83 5.23 -13.14 17.14
N TRP A 84 4.56 -13.77 16.19
CA TRP A 84 5.13 -14.38 15.00
C TRP A 84 4.41 -13.80 13.79
N VAL A 85 5.17 -13.43 12.77
CA VAL A 85 4.62 -13.08 11.46
C VAL A 85 5.28 -13.95 10.41
N VAL A 86 4.46 -14.56 9.56
CA VAL A 86 4.91 -15.18 8.31
C VAL A 86 4.32 -14.42 7.13
N TYR A 87 5.11 -14.21 6.08
CA TYR A 87 4.71 -13.43 4.92
C TYR A 87 5.54 -13.82 3.70
N THR A 88 5.09 -13.39 2.52
CA THR A 88 5.83 -13.57 1.27
C THR A 88 6.26 -12.25 0.67
N ILE A 89 7.44 -12.23 0.05
CA ILE A 89 7.84 -11.20 -0.90
C ILE A 89 7.69 -11.79 -2.30
N VAL A 90 6.66 -11.36 -3.02
CA VAL A 90 6.36 -11.76 -4.40
C VAL A 90 7.17 -10.90 -5.37
N ARG A 91 7.76 -11.53 -6.40
CA ARG A 91 8.59 -10.87 -7.41
C ARG A 91 8.01 -10.94 -8.82
N SER A 92 7.02 -11.81 -9.05
CA SER A 92 6.33 -11.93 -10.33
C SER A 92 4.81 -11.87 -10.16
N VAL A 93 4.17 -10.90 -10.81
CA VAL A 93 2.71 -10.71 -10.79
C VAL A 93 2.19 -10.73 -12.22
N GLY A 94 1.00 -11.29 -12.44
CA GLY A 94 0.39 -11.37 -13.77
C GLY A 94 1.05 -12.35 -14.74
N THR A 95 2.02 -13.15 -14.28
CA THR A 95 2.67 -14.18 -15.08
C THR A 95 2.13 -15.58 -14.75
N ARG A 96 2.60 -16.59 -15.47
CA ARG A 96 2.30 -18.00 -15.20
C ARG A 96 2.94 -18.51 -13.91
N TYR A 97 3.98 -17.84 -13.42
CA TYR A 97 4.76 -18.23 -12.26
C TYR A 97 4.45 -17.32 -11.07
N PHE A 98 4.72 -17.84 -9.87
CA PHE A 98 4.74 -17.07 -8.64
C PHE A 98 6.14 -17.19 -8.03
N ASP A 99 7.06 -16.37 -8.53
CA ASP A 99 8.39 -16.24 -7.96
C ASP A 99 8.27 -15.47 -6.64
N LEU A 100 8.59 -16.14 -5.53
CA LEU A 100 8.44 -15.58 -4.20
C LEU A 100 9.49 -16.14 -3.23
N ASP A 101 9.72 -15.38 -2.17
CA ASP A 101 10.44 -15.82 -0.99
C ASP A 101 9.48 -15.72 0.22
N THR A 102 9.44 -16.74 1.07
CA THR A 102 8.65 -16.73 2.32
C THR A 102 9.56 -16.50 3.52
N TYR A 103 9.14 -15.65 4.45
CA TYR A 103 9.90 -15.26 5.62
C TYR A 103 9.08 -15.38 6.90
N VAL A 104 9.78 -15.61 8.00
CA VAL A 104 9.25 -15.55 9.36
C VAL A 104 10.05 -14.54 10.17
N SER A 105 9.35 -13.71 10.94
CA SER A 105 9.95 -12.83 11.96
C SER A 105 9.17 -12.95 13.27
N THR A 106 9.81 -12.64 14.39
CA THR A 106 9.19 -12.68 15.73
C THR A 106 9.50 -11.42 16.52
N ALA A 107 8.65 -11.06 17.47
CA ALA A 107 8.86 -9.93 18.38
C ALA A 107 8.12 -10.15 19.71
N PRO A 108 8.62 -9.66 20.85
CA PRO A 108 7.88 -9.70 22.11
C PRO A 108 6.67 -8.75 22.12
N ALA A 109 6.69 -7.70 21.29
CA ALA A 109 5.63 -6.72 21.13
C ALA A 109 5.55 -6.26 19.67
N VAL A 110 4.35 -5.89 19.19
CA VAL A 110 4.12 -5.49 17.79
C VAL A 110 4.82 -4.19 17.39
N ASP A 111 5.02 -3.28 18.34
CA ASP A 111 5.74 -2.01 18.21
C ASP A 111 7.22 -2.11 18.59
N GLY A 112 7.67 -3.30 18.99
CA GLY A 112 9.03 -3.58 19.42
C GLY A 112 9.98 -3.99 18.29
N ASP A 113 11.13 -4.52 18.70
CA ASP A 113 12.16 -5.01 17.79
C ASP A 113 11.78 -6.39 17.24
N TRP A 114 11.49 -6.42 15.94
CA TRP A 114 11.31 -7.66 15.19
C TRP A 114 12.67 -8.29 14.87
N THR A 115 12.77 -9.61 14.99
CA THR A 115 13.96 -10.35 14.55
C THR A 115 14.19 -10.17 13.06
N ALA A 116 15.45 -10.23 12.63
CA ALA A 116 15.77 -10.29 11.20
C ALA A 116 15.00 -11.43 10.51
N PRO A 117 14.51 -11.21 9.27
CA PRO A 117 13.61 -12.16 8.62
C PRO A 117 14.33 -13.46 8.25
N ALA A 118 13.83 -14.57 8.78
CA ALA A 118 14.32 -15.90 8.47
C ALA A 118 13.59 -16.46 7.25
N ARG A 119 14.32 -16.71 6.17
CA ARG A 119 13.75 -17.32 4.96
C ARG A 119 13.40 -18.78 5.21
N ILE A 120 12.21 -19.20 4.80
CA ILE A 120 11.73 -20.59 4.89
C ILE A 120 11.30 -21.12 3.52
N SER A 121 11.21 -22.44 3.40
CA SER A 121 10.63 -23.11 2.23
C SER A 121 9.11 -23.00 2.25
N SER A 122 8.50 -22.75 1.09
CA SER A 122 7.04 -22.72 0.90
C SER A 122 6.67 -23.27 -0.48
N HIS A 123 5.42 -23.70 -0.65
CA HIS A 123 4.88 -24.17 -1.93
C HIS A 123 4.08 -23.09 -2.68
N GLY A 124 3.91 -21.90 -2.09
CA GLY A 124 3.16 -20.78 -2.66
C GLY A 124 3.05 -19.59 -1.70
N PHE A 125 2.13 -18.68 -2.00
CA PHE A 125 1.84 -17.51 -1.16
C PHE A 125 0.75 -17.82 -0.12
N ASP A 126 0.26 -16.77 0.56
CA ASP A 126 -0.63 -16.83 1.70
C ASP A 126 -0.17 -17.83 2.78
N PRO A 127 1.07 -17.68 3.28
CA PRO A 127 1.55 -18.53 4.34
C PRO A 127 0.83 -18.20 5.66
N ALA A 128 0.54 -19.21 6.46
CA ALA A 128 0.05 -19.04 7.82
C ALA A 128 0.75 -20.00 8.78
N LEU A 129 1.04 -19.51 9.98
CA LEU A 129 1.59 -20.34 11.06
C LEU A 129 0.49 -20.75 12.02
N PHE A 130 0.44 -22.04 12.32
CA PHE A 130 -0.48 -22.62 13.28
C PHE A 130 0.31 -23.24 14.43
N HIS A 131 0.14 -22.68 15.63
CA HIS A 131 0.76 -23.16 16.86
C HIS A 131 -0.19 -24.14 17.56
N HIS A 132 0.22 -25.39 17.73
CA HIS A 132 -0.65 -26.40 18.32
C HIS A 132 0.16 -27.45 19.08
N GLU A 133 -0.20 -27.68 20.34
CA GLU A 133 0.40 -28.70 21.21
C GLU A 133 1.94 -28.63 21.25
N GLY A 134 2.49 -27.41 21.32
CA GLY A 134 3.94 -27.17 21.33
C GLY A 134 4.64 -27.33 19.97
N ARG A 135 3.91 -27.71 18.92
CA ARG A 135 4.41 -27.86 17.54
C ARG A 135 4.09 -26.60 16.72
N LEU A 136 4.74 -26.48 15.57
CA LEU A 136 4.55 -25.38 14.63
C LEU A 136 4.28 -25.93 13.24
N TRP A 137 3.26 -25.40 12.59
CA TRP A 137 2.83 -25.86 11.29
C TRP A 137 2.71 -24.69 10.32
N LEU A 138 3.20 -24.87 9.11
CA LEU A 138 3.04 -23.94 8.00
C LEU A 138 1.90 -24.42 7.11
N LEU A 139 0.92 -23.54 6.91
CA LEU A 139 -0.03 -23.61 5.82
C LEU A 139 0.41 -22.68 4.69
N ASN A 140 0.09 -23.05 3.46
CA ASN A 140 0.15 -22.15 2.32
C ASN A 140 -0.67 -22.72 1.17
N MET A 141 -1.07 -21.87 0.21
CA MET A 141 -1.58 -22.38 -1.06
C MET A 141 -0.43 -23.06 -1.82
N GLN A 142 -0.73 -24.12 -2.57
CA GLN A 142 0.22 -24.76 -3.47
C GLN A 142 -0.05 -24.31 -4.90
N SER A 143 1.00 -23.84 -5.60
CA SER A 143 0.90 -23.50 -7.02
C SER A 143 1.56 -24.56 -7.90
N ASP A 144 0.80 -25.17 -8.80
CA ASP A 144 1.34 -26.04 -9.85
C ASP A 144 1.37 -25.32 -11.20
N HIS A 145 2.56 -24.82 -11.55
CA HIS A 145 2.81 -24.13 -12.81
C HIS A 145 3.22 -25.09 -13.94
N ARG A 146 3.15 -26.42 -13.82
CA ARG A 146 3.50 -27.32 -14.94
C ARG A 146 2.42 -27.29 -16.02
N PRO A 147 2.73 -27.59 -17.30
CA PRO A 147 1.70 -27.73 -18.33
C PRO A 147 0.62 -28.74 -17.88
N GLY A 148 -0.65 -28.33 -17.90
CA GLY A 148 -1.78 -29.13 -17.38
C GLY A 148 -1.96 -29.13 -15.86
N GLY A 149 -1.05 -28.50 -15.10
CA GLY A 149 -1.17 -28.31 -13.65
C GLY A 149 -2.23 -27.27 -13.28
N LYS A 150 -2.76 -27.38 -12.06
CA LYS A 150 -3.68 -26.38 -11.48
C LYS A 150 -2.85 -25.27 -10.82
N ARG A 151 -2.97 -24.02 -11.32
CA ARG A 151 -2.29 -22.85 -10.74
C ARG A 151 -2.57 -22.68 -9.24
N PHE A 152 -3.76 -23.09 -8.79
CA PHE A 152 -4.14 -23.23 -7.39
C PHE A 152 -4.41 -24.72 -7.14
N ALA A 153 -3.37 -25.44 -6.73
CA ALA A 153 -3.36 -26.90 -6.63
C ALA A 153 -3.89 -27.43 -5.30
N GLY A 154 -4.31 -26.54 -4.39
CA GLY A 154 -4.88 -26.89 -3.08
C GLY A 154 -4.12 -26.23 -1.92
N ILE A 155 -4.54 -26.56 -0.71
CA ILE A 155 -3.92 -26.10 0.53
C ILE A 155 -3.10 -27.23 1.12
N VAL A 156 -1.86 -26.90 1.50
CA VAL A 156 -0.93 -27.85 2.09
C VAL A 156 -0.56 -27.46 3.52
N LEU A 157 -0.15 -28.46 4.29
CA LEU A 157 0.30 -28.34 5.67
C LEU A 157 1.65 -29.05 5.83
N THR A 158 2.64 -28.35 6.39
CA THR A 158 3.97 -28.90 6.67
C THR A 158 4.36 -28.56 8.10
N GLU A 159 4.82 -29.54 8.88
CA GLU A 159 5.37 -29.26 10.21
C GLU A 159 6.73 -28.56 10.06
N LEU A 160 7.02 -27.60 10.95
CA LEU A 160 8.31 -26.94 11.04
C LEU A 160 8.95 -27.20 12.40
N ASP A 161 10.26 -27.41 12.40
CA ASP A 161 11.05 -27.32 13.63
C ASP A 161 11.04 -25.86 14.13
N ARG A 162 10.60 -25.64 15.37
CA ARG A 162 10.41 -24.28 15.91
C ARG A 162 11.69 -23.45 16.00
N SER A 163 12.85 -24.10 16.10
CA SER A 163 14.14 -23.43 16.30
C SER A 163 14.84 -23.12 14.98
N THR A 164 14.78 -24.04 14.03
CA THR A 164 15.47 -23.96 12.74
C THR A 164 14.57 -23.55 11.59
N LEU A 165 13.24 -23.58 11.79
CA LEU A 165 12.20 -23.33 10.79
C LEU A 165 12.30 -24.24 9.56
N ARG A 166 12.95 -25.40 9.71
CA ARG A 166 13.06 -26.40 8.66
C ARG A 166 11.86 -27.34 8.67
N PRO A 167 11.37 -27.78 7.51
CA PRO A 167 10.34 -28.82 7.43
C PRO A 167 10.70 -30.07 8.22
N LEU A 168 9.74 -30.58 8.98
CA LEU A 168 9.76 -31.87 9.64
C LEU A 168 8.81 -32.81 8.88
N GLY A 169 9.36 -33.88 8.30
CA GLY A 169 8.57 -34.89 7.61
C GLY A 169 7.93 -34.41 6.30
N ASP A 170 6.80 -35.02 5.95
CA ASP A 170 6.11 -34.84 4.68
C ASP A 170 5.15 -33.64 4.69
N THR A 171 4.92 -33.08 3.50
CA THR A 171 3.86 -32.09 3.28
C THR A 171 2.53 -32.80 3.01
N HIS A 172 1.48 -32.43 3.74
CA HIS A 172 0.13 -32.98 3.62
C HIS A 172 -0.76 -32.08 2.76
N LEU A 173 -1.43 -32.63 1.76
CA LEU A 173 -2.49 -31.94 1.02
C LEU A 173 -3.79 -32.03 1.81
N LEU A 174 -4.28 -30.89 2.33
CA LEU A 174 -5.47 -30.84 3.18
C LEU A 174 -6.76 -30.78 2.36
N LEU A 175 -6.79 -29.95 1.32
CA LEU A 175 -7.96 -29.72 0.49
C LEU A 175 -7.57 -29.32 -0.92
N GLN A 176 -8.26 -29.91 -1.90
CA GLN A 176 -8.32 -29.40 -3.28
C GLN A 176 -9.74 -28.96 -3.58
N HIS A 177 -9.86 -27.91 -4.40
CA HIS A 177 -11.14 -27.36 -4.83
C HIS A 177 -11.07 -26.94 -6.29
N ASP A 178 -12.22 -26.89 -6.96
CA ASP A 178 -12.28 -26.52 -8.37
C ASP A 178 -12.24 -25.01 -8.59
N ARG A 179 -12.79 -24.23 -7.65
CA ARG A 179 -12.55 -22.79 -7.61
C ARG A 179 -11.21 -22.51 -6.91
N LEU A 180 -10.62 -21.37 -7.25
CA LEU A 180 -9.44 -20.83 -6.57
C LEU A 180 -9.67 -20.83 -5.06
N ILE A 181 -8.80 -21.47 -4.30
CA ILE A 181 -8.72 -21.37 -2.83
C ILE A 181 -7.32 -20.93 -2.40
N GLU A 182 -7.28 -20.01 -1.44
CA GLU A 182 -6.07 -19.38 -0.89
C GLU A 182 -6.34 -18.90 0.54
N GLY A 183 -5.46 -18.08 1.12
CA GLY A 183 -5.64 -17.51 2.46
C GLY A 183 -5.94 -18.50 3.59
N PRO A 184 -5.24 -19.65 3.71
CA PRO A 184 -5.61 -20.67 4.68
C PRO A 184 -5.32 -20.26 6.13
N LYS A 185 -6.32 -20.41 7.01
CA LYS A 185 -6.17 -20.26 8.47
C LYS A 185 -6.71 -21.50 9.19
N LEU A 186 -5.99 -21.96 10.22
CA LEU A 186 -6.41 -23.08 11.06
C LEU A 186 -6.76 -22.62 12.47
N LEU A 187 -7.85 -23.16 13.01
CA LEU A 187 -8.20 -23.08 14.43
C LEU A 187 -8.79 -24.40 14.92
N VAL A 188 -8.80 -24.58 16.24
CA VAL A 188 -9.35 -25.79 16.89
C VAL A 188 -10.54 -25.41 17.73
N ARG A 189 -11.64 -26.16 17.57
CA ARG A 189 -12.85 -25.99 18.39
C ARG A 189 -13.60 -27.31 18.49
N ASP A 190 -14.01 -27.68 19.71
CA ASP A 190 -14.82 -28.89 20.00
C ASP A 190 -14.31 -30.19 19.35
N GLY A 191 -12.98 -30.38 19.37
CA GLY A 191 -12.33 -31.56 18.79
C GLY A 191 -12.35 -31.61 17.26
N TRP A 192 -12.53 -30.46 16.61
CA TRP A 192 -12.39 -30.28 15.16
C TRP A 192 -11.28 -29.28 14.86
N TYR A 193 -10.58 -29.53 13.75
CA TYR A 193 -9.71 -28.56 13.10
C TYR A 193 -10.53 -27.87 12.01
N TYR A 194 -10.69 -26.56 12.08
CA TYR A 194 -11.39 -25.76 11.09
C TYR A 194 -10.37 -25.04 10.21
N LEU A 195 -10.49 -25.24 8.90
CA LEU A 195 -9.71 -24.60 7.86
C LEU A 195 -10.58 -23.51 7.21
N VAL A 196 -10.26 -22.24 7.47
CA VAL A 196 -10.88 -21.07 6.85
C VAL A 196 -10.08 -20.71 5.60
N LEU A 197 -10.77 -20.40 4.51
CA LEU A 197 -10.18 -20.23 3.17
C LEU A 197 -10.81 -19.04 2.46
N ALA A 198 -9.99 -18.26 1.75
CA ALA A 198 -10.49 -17.40 0.68
C ALA A 198 -10.86 -18.27 -0.53
N GLU A 199 -11.92 -17.90 -1.27
CA GLU A 199 -12.35 -18.58 -2.48
C GLU A 199 -12.70 -17.57 -3.59
N GLY A 200 -12.38 -17.90 -4.84
CA GLY A 200 -12.85 -17.19 -6.04
C GLY A 200 -11.95 -16.06 -6.52
N GLY A 201 -10.87 -15.79 -5.81
CA GLY A 201 -9.94 -14.69 -6.05
C GLY A 201 -10.48 -13.36 -5.53
N THR A 202 -9.58 -12.41 -5.28
CA THR A 202 -9.89 -11.14 -4.57
C THR A 202 -10.75 -10.11 -5.33
N GLY A 203 -11.40 -10.51 -6.44
CA GLY A 203 -12.30 -9.68 -7.25
C GLY A 203 -13.76 -9.76 -6.80
N VAL A 204 -14.71 -9.52 -7.72
CA VAL A 204 -16.16 -9.61 -7.41
C VAL A 204 -16.62 -11.01 -7.02
N GLU A 205 -15.90 -12.06 -7.46
CA GLU A 205 -16.17 -13.45 -7.10
C GLU A 205 -15.62 -13.83 -5.71
N HIS A 206 -15.10 -12.90 -4.91
CA HIS A 206 -14.45 -13.24 -3.64
C HIS A 206 -15.43 -13.82 -2.61
N GLY A 207 -14.94 -14.68 -1.73
CA GLY A 207 -15.71 -15.27 -0.64
C GLY A 207 -14.84 -16.00 0.36
N VAL A 208 -15.48 -16.50 1.41
CA VAL A 208 -14.89 -17.29 2.49
C VAL A 208 -15.59 -18.62 2.57
N ARG A 209 -14.79 -19.69 2.57
CA ARG A 209 -15.24 -21.06 2.81
C ARG A 209 -14.61 -21.60 4.08
N VAL A 210 -15.29 -22.56 4.68
CA VAL A 210 -14.78 -23.27 5.86
C VAL A 210 -14.85 -24.75 5.57
N ALA A 211 -13.77 -25.45 5.87
CA ALA A 211 -13.71 -26.90 5.91
C ALA A 211 -13.34 -27.36 7.32
N ARG A 212 -13.62 -28.61 7.69
CA ARG A 212 -13.18 -29.15 8.98
C ARG A 212 -12.76 -30.61 8.91
N GLY A 213 -11.88 -31.02 9.81
CA GLY A 213 -11.42 -32.41 9.94
C GLY A 213 -11.26 -32.81 11.40
N ARG A 214 -11.34 -34.11 11.68
CA ARG A 214 -11.05 -34.67 13.03
C ARG A 214 -9.57 -34.89 13.28
N THR A 215 -8.78 -34.93 12.20
CA THR A 215 -7.34 -35.08 12.23
C THR A 215 -6.73 -33.86 11.55
N LEU A 216 -5.65 -33.31 12.13
CA LEU A 216 -4.99 -32.11 11.63
C LEU A 216 -4.58 -32.22 10.14
N THR A 217 -4.11 -33.40 9.74
CA THR A 217 -3.67 -33.72 8.37
C THR A 217 -4.82 -34.19 7.45
N GLY A 218 -6.06 -34.10 7.92
CA GLY A 218 -7.26 -34.42 7.15
C GLY A 218 -7.70 -35.89 7.21
N PRO A 219 -8.68 -36.28 6.36
CA PRO A 219 -9.33 -35.44 5.34
C PRO A 219 -10.19 -34.32 5.95
N TYR A 220 -10.39 -33.25 5.19
CA TYR A 220 -11.29 -32.15 5.54
C TYR A 220 -12.59 -32.23 4.73
N GLU A 221 -13.74 -32.09 5.40
CA GLU A 221 -15.04 -31.88 4.75
C GLU A 221 -15.28 -30.39 4.55
N LEU A 222 -15.73 -29.99 3.37
CA LEU A 222 -16.05 -28.60 3.05
C LEU A 222 -17.51 -28.31 3.39
N ASP A 223 -17.77 -27.18 4.04
CA ASP A 223 -19.14 -26.71 4.26
C ASP A 223 -19.87 -26.51 2.92
N GLY A 224 -21.13 -26.93 2.86
CA GLY A 224 -21.98 -26.71 1.69
C GLY A 224 -22.33 -25.25 1.45
N LEU A 225 -22.22 -24.39 2.48
CA LEU A 225 -22.51 -22.97 2.40
C LEU A 225 -21.23 -22.11 2.49
N PRO A 226 -21.19 -20.94 1.86
CA PRO A 226 -20.16 -19.95 2.15
C PRO A 226 -20.36 -19.37 3.55
N LEU A 227 -19.26 -19.07 4.24
CA LEU A 227 -19.31 -18.28 5.47
C LEU A 227 -19.61 -16.81 5.15
N LEU A 228 -19.00 -16.29 4.09
CA LEU A 228 -19.12 -14.89 3.71
C LEU A 228 -18.84 -14.71 2.21
N THR A 229 -19.65 -13.95 1.48
CA THR A 229 -19.39 -13.55 0.09
C THR A 229 -20.37 -12.45 -0.32
N THR A 230 -20.02 -11.68 -1.34
CA THR A 230 -20.91 -10.71 -1.99
C THR A 230 -21.05 -10.96 -3.48
N ARG A 231 -20.56 -12.11 -3.99
CA ARG A 231 -20.52 -12.40 -5.42
C ARG A 231 -21.92 -12.48 -6.07
N ASP A 232 -22.93 -12.78 -5.26
CA ASP A 232 -24.34 -12.87 -5.65
C ASP A 232 -25.14 -11.58 -5.43
N ASP A 233 -24.53 -10.55 -4.81
CA ASP A 233 -25.16 -9.25 -4.57
C ASP A 233 -24.28 -8.09 -5.05
N PRO A 234 -24.38 -7.69 -6.33
CA PRO A 234 -23.63 -6.56 -6.87
C PRO A 234 -24.06 -5.20 -6.32
N LYS A 235 -25.13 -5.13 -5.52
CA LYS A 235 -25.61 -3.90 -4.86
C LYS A 235 -25.12 -3.75 -3.43
N SER A 236 -24.47 -4.79 -2.87
CA SER A 236 -23.91 -4.69 -1.52
C SER A 236 -22.92 -3.52 -1.44
N PRO A 237 -23.01 -2.66 -0.41
CA PRO A 237 -22.08 -1.54 -0.22
C PRO A 237 -20.66 -2.00 0.12
N LEU A 238 -20.54 -3.24 0.61
CA LEU A 238 -19.28 -3.92 0.89
C LEU A 238 -19.12 -5.00 -0.19
N GLN A 239 -18.26 -4.79 -1.17
CA GLN A 239 -17.96 -5.76 -2.23
C GLN A 239 -16.67 -6.53 -1.95
N LYS A 240 -16.39 -7.52 -2.80
CA LYS A 240 -15.15 -8.33 -2.76
C LYS A 240 -14.89 -8.99 -1.40
N ALA A 241 -15.95 -9.27 -0.66
CA ALA A 241 -15.84 -9.70 0.73
C ALA A 241 -15.22 -11.11 0.81
N GLY A 242 -14.05 -11.23 1.45
CA GLY A 242 -13.28 -12.48 1.49
C GLY A 242 -11.99 -12.37 2.30
N HIS A 243 -11.11 -13.37 2.21
CA HIS A 243 -9.82 -13.44 2.92
C HIS A 243 -9.93 -13.11 4.42
N ALA A 244 -10.44 -14.08 5.18
CA ALA A 244 -10.91 -13.87 6.54
C ALA A 244 -10.14 -14.67 7.59
N GLU A 245 -10.12 -14.17 8.83
CA GLU A 245 -9.59 -14.86 9.99
C GLU A 245 -10.57 -14.74 11.17
N LEU A 246 -10.83 -15.87 11.85
CA LEU A 246 -11.76 -15.95 12.98
C LEU A 246 -11.03 -15.68 14.30
N VAL A 247 -11.68 -14.99 15.22
CA VAL A 247 -11.20 -14.77 16.59
C VAL A 247 -12.29 -15.02 17.61
N GLU A 248 -11.91 -15.58 18.75
CA GLU A 248 -12.76 -15.73 19.92
C GLU A 248 -12.41 -14.65 20.95
N THR A 249 -13.42 -13.95 21.43
CA THR A 249 -13.34 -12.95 22.50
C THR A 249 -13.15 -13.62 23.87
N PRO A 250 -12.73 -12.87 24.92
CA PRO A 250 -12.66 -13.41 26.28
C PRO A 250 -13.99 -13.95 26.83
N THR A 251 -15.13 -13.45 26.32
CA THR A 251 -16.49 -13.85 26.72
C THR A 251 -17.03 -15.03 25.91
N GLY A 252 -16.25 -15.60 24.97
CA GLY A 252 -16.65 -16.72 24.12
C GLY A 252 -17.47 -16.34 22.89
N GLU A 253 -17.67 -15.04 22.64
CA GLU A 253 -18.24 -14.57 21.38
C GLU A 253 -17.22 -14.68 20.24
N TRP A 254 -17.69 -14.91 19.02
CA TRP A 254 -16.86 -15.06 17.83
C TRP A 254 -17.05 -13.92 16.85
N PHE A 255 -15.94 -13.50 16.25
CA PHE A 255 -15.89 -12.51 15.17
C PHE A 255 -14.98 -13.01 14.07
N LEU A 256 -15.11 -12.45 12.87
CA LEU A 256 -14.12 -12.60 11.80
C LEU A 256 -13.66 -11.22 11.33
N SER A 257 -12.39 -11.06 11.00
CA SER A 257 -11.93 -10.02 10.06
C SER A 257 -12.14 -10.51 8.64
N HIS A 258 -12.33 -9.61 7.69
CA HIS A 258 -12.26 -9.90 6.26
C HIS A 258 -11.89 -8.64 5.48
N LEU A 259 -11.32 -8.82 4.30
CA LEU A 259 -11.18 -7.69 3.38
C LEU A 259 -12.52 -7.40 2.69
N THR A 260 -12.70 -6.15 2.28
CA THR A 260 -13.82 -5.69 1.45
C THR A 260 -13.39 -4.50 0.59
N ALA A 261 -14.22 -4.04 -0.33
CA ALA A 261 -13.99 -2.80 -1.06
C ALA A 261 -15.31 -2.04 -1.20
N ARG A 262 -15.25 -0.70 -1.13
CA ARG A 262 -16.37 0.18 -1.42
C ARG A 262 -16.30 0.63 -2.89
N PRO A 263 -17.17 0.13 -3.79
CA PRO A 263 -17.11 0.48 -5.21
C PRO A 263 -17.75 1.85 -5.49
N LEU A 264 -17.18 2.57 -6.44
CA LEU A 264 -17.89 3.53 -7.27
C LEU A 264 -18.48 2.81 -8.48
N HIS A 265 -19.74 3.09 -8.79
CA HIS A 265 -20.41 2.53 -9.96
C HIS A 265 -20.23 3.47 -11.16
N THR A 266 -19.62 2.95 -12.24
CA THR A 266 -19.39 3.68 -13.49
C THR A 266 -20.04 2.94 -14.66
N ASP A 267 -20.12 3.59 -15.82
CA ASP A 267 -20.57 2.95 -17.07
C ASP A 267 -19.66 1.79 -17.51
N HIS A 268 -18.44 1.72 -16.98
CA HIS A 268 -17.43 0.67 -17.26
C HIS A 268 -17.35 -0.39 -16.15
N GLY A 269 -18.32 -0.41 -15.24
CA GLY A 269 -18.37 -1.34 -14.10
C GLY A 269 -17.93 -0.69 -12.78
N ILE A 270 -17.66 -1.52 -11.78
CA ILE A 270 -17.22 -1.05 -10.47
C ILE A 270 -15.76 -0.58 -10.49
N ARG A 271 -15.45 0.42 -9.67
CA ARG A 271 -14.11 0.96 -9.45
C ARG A 271 -13.89 1.19 -7.98
N CYS A 272 -12.86 0.58 -7.39
CA CYS A 272 -12.55 0.72 -5.96
C CYS A 272 -11.28 1.56 -5.79
N PRO A 273 -11.33 2.89 -5.86
CA PRO A 273 -10.13 3.72 -5.79
C PRO A 273 -9.47 3.74 -4.40
N LEU A 274 -10.25 3.43 -3.36
CA LEU A 274 -9.75 3.25 -1.99
C LEU A 274 -8.98 1.91 -1.82
N GLY A 275 -9.03 1.04 -2.83
CA GLY A 275 -8.48 -0.30 -2.77
C GLY A 275 -9.34 -1.25 -1.95
N ARG A 276 -8.69 -2.25 -1.36
CA ARG A 276 -9.28 -3.21 -0.43
C ARG A 276 -9.02 -2.75 1.01
N GLU A 277 -10.09 -2.73 1.80
CA GLU A 277 -10.20 -2.23 3.17
C GLU A 277 -10.48 -3.39 4.14
N THR A 278 -10.34 -3.19 5.45
CA THR A 278 -10.62 -4.23 6.45
C THR A 278 -11.97 -4.00 7.13
N ALA A 279 -12.76 -5.05 7.23
CA ALA A 279 -14.04 -5.11 7.93
C ALA A 279 -14.06 -6.24 8.97
N VAL A 280 -15.00 -6.16 9.91
CA VAL A 280 -15.28 -7.20 10.91
C VAL A 280 -16.72 -7.65 10.84
N GLN A 281 -17.01 -8.92 11.13
CA GLN A 281 -18.38 -9.44 11.23
C GLN A 281 -18.54 -10.27 12.50
N ALA A 282 -19.72 -10.18 13.11
CA ALA A 282 -20.08 -11.05 14.23
C ALA A 282 -20.43 -12.44 13.72
N VAL A 283 -19.97 -13.47 14.43
CA VAL A 283 -20.11 -14.88 14.05
C VAL A 283 -20.87 -15.64 15.13
N THR A 284 -21.66 -16.61 14.71
CA THR A 284 -22.27 -17.65 15.56
C THR A 284 -21.94 -19.03 15.00
N TRP A 285 -22.13 -20.07 15.80
CA TRP A 285 -21.96 -21.46 15.39
C TRP A 285 -23.33 -22.14 15.32
N ASP A 286 -23.66 -22.78 14.20
CA ASP A 286 -24.92 -23.50 14.03
C ASP A 286 -24.94 -24.86 14.77
N ALA A 287 -26.09 -25.53 14.75
CA ALA A 287 -26.29 -26.80 15.46
C ALA A 287 -25.38 -27.93 14.93
N GLU A 288 -24.99 -27.84 13.66
CA GLU A 288 -24.07 -28.77 13.00
C GLU A 288 -22.60 -28.43 13.28
N GLY A 289 -22.33 -27.31 13.96
CA GLY A 289 -21.01 -26.85 14.36
C GLY A 289 -20.26 -26.11 13.25
N TRP A 290 -20.94 -25.42 12.35
CA TRP A 290 -20.34 -24.55 11.34
C TRP A 290 -20.48 -23.07 11.71
N PRO A 291 -19.49 -22.23 11.36
CA PRO A 291 -19.60 -20.80 11.59
C PRO A 291 -20.57 -20.16 10.59
N ARG A 292 -21.35 -19.19 11.06
CA ARG A 292 -22.32 -18.40 10.29
C ARG A 292 -22.22 -16.94 10.69
N LEU A 293 -22.52 -16.01 9.79
CA LEU A 293 -22.70 -14.62 10.19
C LEU A 293 -23.85 -14.51 11.18
N ARG A 294 -23.67 -13.76 12.27
CA ARG A 294 -24.66 -13.60 13.33
C ARG A 294 -25.94 -12.93 12.81
N GLN A 295 -25.84 -12.03 11.84
CA GLN A 295 -27.00 -11.42 11.18
C GLN A 295 -27.80 -12.38 10.27
N GLY A 296 -27.29 -13.59 10.02
CA GLY A 296 -27.85 -14.54 9.05
C GLY A 296 -27.34 -14.31 7.62
N GLY A 297 -27.48 -15.34 6.78
CA GLY A 297 -26.95 -15.35 5.41
C GLY A 297 -25.42 -15.32 5.37
N TRP A 298 -24.87 -14.85 4.24
CA TRP A 298 -23.43 -14.74 3.96
C TRP A 298 -23.00 -13.33 3.52
N HIS A 299 -23.93 -12.37 3.49
CA HIS A 299 -23.62 -10.98 3.13
C HIS A 299 -23.08 -10.22 4.35
N PRO A 300 -21.93 -9.53 4.21
CA PRO A 300 -21.36 -8.72 5.29
C PRO A 300 -22.27 -7.53 5.61
N ALA A 301 -22.40 -7.20 6.90
CA ALA A 301 -23.13 -6.04 7.37
C ALA A 301 -22.21 -4.81 7.45
N VAL A 302 -22.77 -3.64 7.15
CA VAL A 302 -22.10 -2.35 7.36
C VAL A 302 -22.00 -2.03 8.84
N GLU A 303 -23.07 -2.24 9.60
CA GLU A 303 -23.10 -2.03 11.05
C GLU A 303 -23.09 -3.37 11.77
N VAL A 304 -22.13 -3.56 12.67
CA VAL A 304 -21.93 -4.81 13.40
C VAL A 304 -21.98 -4.54 14.91
N GLU A 305 -22.76 -5.35 15.62
CA GLU A 305 -22.74 -5.37 17.08
C GLU A 305 -21.44 -6.03 17.54
N VAL A 306 -20.63 -5.28 18.29
CA VAL A 306 -19.34 -5.71 18.85
C VAL A 306 -19.40 -5.58 20.38
N PRO A 307 -18.50 -6.25 21.13
CA PRO A 307 -18.56 -6.25 22.59
C PRO A 307 -18.51 -4.83 23.15
N GLN A 308 -19.35 -4.55 24.15
CA GLN A 308 -19.28 -3.29 24.88
C GLN A 308 -18.11 -3.37 25.87
N GLY A 309 -16.98 -2.76 25.52
CA GLY A 309 -15.93 -2.44 26.48
C GLY A 309 -16.22 -1.10 27.14
N GLU A 310 -16.05 -0.98 28.46
CA GLU A 310 -15.88 0.32 29.12
C GLU A 310 -14.57 0.94 28.60
N VAL A 311 -14.65 1.69 27.51
CA VAL A 311 -13.54 2.55 27.08
C VAL A 311 -13.74 3.88 27.80
N GLU A 312 -13.03 4.09 28.91
CA GLU A 312 -12.74 5.46 29.36
C GLU A 312 -11.99 6.14 28.21
N ALA A 313 -12.69 7.00 27.48
CA ALA A 313 -12.05 7.88 26.52
C ALA A 313 -10.96 8.66 27.26
N PRO A 314 -9.72 8.78 26.72
CA PRO A 314 -8.72 9.62 27.36
C PRO A 314 -9.29 11.03 27.48
N ALA A 315 -9.32 11.56 28.71
CA ALA A 315 -9.74 12.92 28.96
C ALA A 315 -8.84 13.85 28.15
N VAL A 316 -9.41 14.49 27.13
CA VAL A 316 -8.76 15.62 26.46
C VAL A 316 -8.89 16.79 27.43
N GLU A 317 -7.97 16.90 28.37
CA GLU A 317 -7.79 18.14 29.11
C GLU A 317 -7.24 19.19 28.14
N ALA A 318 -8.13 20.09 27.71
CA ALA A 318 -7.76 21.29 27.00
C ALA A 318 -7.05 22.24 27.96
N GLU A 319 -5.77 21.97 28.27
CA GLU A 319 -4.91 22.97 28.89
C GLU A 319 -4.55 24.03 27.83
N THR A 320 -5.32 25.11 27.84
CA THR A 320 -4.94 26.38 27.24
C THR A 320 -3.91 27.05 28.13
N SER A 321 -2.63 26.68 27.99
CA SER A 321 -1.54 27.48 28.54
C SER A 321 -0.94 28.36 27.43
N ALA A 322 -1.28 29.65 27.47
CA ALA A 322 -0.57 30.66 26.71
C ALA A 322 0.85 30.78 27.32
N VAL A 323 1.86 30.32 26.58
CA VAL A 323 3.27 30.52 26.96
C VAL A 323 3.78 31.79 26.27
N GLU A 324 3.85 32.87 27.03
CA GLU A 324 4.67 34.04 26.69
C GLU A 324 6.14 33.63 26.69
N VAL A 325 6.78 33.66 25.52
CA VAL A 325 8.22 33.41 25.38
C VAL A 325 8.98 34.68 25.79
N GLN A 326 9.52 34.69 27.01
CA GLN A 326 10.57 35.62 27.40
C GLN A 326 11.91 35.17 26.81
N THR A 327 12.54 36.03 26.02
CA THR A 327 13.88 35.88 25.45
C THR A 327 14.96 35.98 26.54
N PRO A 328 15.87 35.00 26.69
CA PRO A 328 17.05 35.19 27.52
C PRO A 328 18.19 35.83 26.71
N ALA A 329 18.83 36.83 27.32
CA ALA A 329 20.00 37.52 26.80
C ALA A 329 21.25 36.63 26.83
N MET A 330 22.02 36.67 25.75
CA MET A 330 23.34 36.04 25.60
C MET A 330 24.37 36.62 26.58
N VAL A 331 25.04 35.75 27.35
CA VAL A 331 26.30 36.05 28.02
C VAL A 331 27.44 35.40 27.21
N VAL A 332 28.36 36.22 26.74
CA VAL A 332 29.59 35.81 26.04
C VAL A 332 30.63 35.39 27.09
N GLN A 333 31.16 34.17 26.97
CA GLN A 333 32.39 33.77 27.66
C GLN A 333 33.46 33.35 26.65
N THR A 334 34.57 34.07 26.67
CA THR A 334 35.82 33.77 25.96
C THR A 334 36.64 32.72 26.71
N PRO A 335 37.29 31.74 26.04
CA PRO A 335 38.30 30.92 26.67
C PRO A 335 39.71 31.54 26.55
N ALA A 336 40.46 31.40 27.64
CA ALA A 336 41.82 31.88 27.81
C ALA A 336 42.87 30.88 27.27
N VAL A 337 44.03 31.46 26.94
CA VAL A 337 45.25 30.84 26.43
C VAL A 337 46.01 30.08 27.52
N GLY A 338 46.60 28.94 27.16
CA GLY A 338 47.67 28.26 27.91
C GLY A 338 48.55 27.45 26.97
N ALA A 339 49.86 27.73 26.96
CA ALA A 339 50.85 27.27 26.00
C ALA A 339 51.89 26.29 26.59
N ALA A 340 52.68 25.72 25.67
CA ALA A 340 53.96 25.00 25.79
C ALA A 340 53.90 23.46 26.06
N GLY A 341 54.63 22.60 25.34
CA GLY A 341 55.63 22.84 24.29
C GLY A 341 56.29 21.56 23.73
N ALA A 342 57.00 21.75 22.60
CA ALA A 342 58.17 21.03 22.02
C ALA A 342 58.16 19.48 21.94
N ALA A 343 58.74 18.79 20.95
CA ALA A 343 59.30 19.06 19.63
C ALA A 343 59.64 17.66 19.04
N GLY A 344 59.52 17.47 17.72
CA GLY A 344 59.95 16.23 17.07
C GLY A 344 59.77 16.29 15.56
N LYS A 345 60.85 16.66 14.85
CA LYS A 345 60.95 16.72 13.38
C LYS A 345 61.00 15.31 12.77
N ALA A 346 60.31 15.10 11.65
CA ALA A 346 60.88 14.47 10.44
C ALA A 346 59.95 14.68 9.23
N SER A 347 60.56 14.99 8.10
CA SER A 347 59.99 15.37 6.80
C SER A 347 59.64 14.16 5.91
N PRO A 348 59.01 14.36 4.73
CA PRO A 348 58.12 13.41 4.08
C PRO A 348 58.83 12.53 3.05
N VAL A 349 58.17 11.45 2.62
CA VAL A 349 58.59 10.70 1.44
C VAL A 349 57.45 10.70 0.43
N GLY A 350 57.73 11.29 -0.73
CA GLY A 350 56.88 11.30 -1.91
C GLY A 350 57.07 10.05 -2.77
N PHE A 351 56.16 9.99 -3.75
CA PHE A 351 56.10 9.16 -4.94
C PHE A 351 57.44 8.72 -5.55
N ASP A 352 57.46 7.49 -6.09
CA ASP A 352 57.85 7.33 -7.50
C ASP A 352 57.17 6.10 -8.15
N ALA A 353 57.03 6.19 -9.47
CA ALA A 353 56.34 5.30 -10.37
C ALA A 353 57.30 4.40 -11.16
N SER A 354 56.70 3.44 -11.87
CA SER A 354 57.23 2.62 -12.99
C SER A 354 58.10 1.41 -12.63
N VAL A 355 57.70 0.22 -13.12
CA VAL A 355 58.22 -0.44 -14.34
C VAL A 355 57.43 -1.73 -14.60
N VAL A 356 57.13 -1.95 -15.88
CA VAL A 356 56.36 -3.05 -16.52
C VAL A 356 57.19 -4.35 -16.64
N PRO A 357 56.55 -5.53 -16.70
CA PRO A 357 56.91 -6.52 -17.72
C PRO A 357 55.70 -7.13 -18.48
N PRO A 358 55.93 -7.81 -19.62
CA PRO A 358 54.97 -7.86 -20.73
C PRO A 358 54.11 -9.12 -20.82
N GLY A 359 52.89 -8.92 -21.33
CA GLY A 359 52.25 -9.67 -22.42
C GLY A 359 51.98 -11.17 -22.26
N VAL A 360 50.69 -11.53 -22.14
CA VAL A 360 50.07 -12.68 -22.83
C VAL A 360 48.58 -12.41 -23.11
N GLY A 361 48.21 -12.42 -24.40
CA GLY A 361 46.97 -13.00 -24.94
C GLY A 361 45.61 -12.42 -24.53
N THR A 362 45.01 -11.61 -25.40
CA THR A 362 43.56 -11.39 -25.48
C THR A 362 42.82 -12.70 -25.83
N PRO A 363 41.79 -13.13 -25.06
CA PRO A 363 40.87 -14.15 -25.54
C PRO A 363 39.84 -13.52 -26.50
N ALA A 364 39.77 -14.08 -27.70
CA ALA A 364 38.75 -13.77 -28.69
C ALA A 364 37.37 -14.25 -28.21
N VAL A 365 36.37 -13.38 -28.38
CA VAL A 365 34.95 -13.69 -28.18
C VAL A 365 34.48 -14.61 -29.31
N PRO A 366 33.91 -15.80 -29.03
CA PRO A 366 33.34 -16.63 -30.10
C PRO A 366 32.04 -16.01 -30.62
N ALA A 367 31.91 -15.97 -31.95
CA ALA A 367 30.73 -15.51 -32.66
C ALA A 367 29.51 -16.38 -32.37
N VAL A 368 28.37 -15.73 -32.14
CA VAL A 368 27.05 -16.36 -32.00
C VAL A 368 26.60 -16.91 -33.36
N PRO A 369 26.19 -18.18 -33.49
CA PRO A 369 25.62 -18.69 -34.73
C PRO A 369 24.22 -18.11 -34.97
N ALA A 370 23.93 -17.79 -36.23
CA ALA A 370 22.66 -17.24 -36.69
C ALA A 370 21.47 -18.16 -36.36
N VAL A 371 20.40 -17.56 -35.85
CA VAL A 371 19.10 -18.21 -35.60
C VAL A 371 18.42 -18.49 -36.95
N PRO A 372 17.95 -19.72 -37.23
CA PRO A 372 17.15 -19.99 -38.42
C PRO A 372 15.76 -19.36 -38.29
N ALA A 373 15.24 -18.84 -39.41
CA ALA A 373 13.92 -18.23 -39.50
C ALA A 373 12.80 -19.17 -39.01
N VAL A 374 11.95 -18.68 -38.11
CA VAL A 374 10.72 -19.35 -37.68
C VAL A 374 9.69 -19.27 -38.81
N PRO A 375 9.06 -20.38 -39.23
CA PRO A 375 7.97 -20.34 -40.21
C PRO A 375 6.73 -19.66 -39.62
N ALA A 376 5.98 -18.95 -40.47
CA ALA A 376 4.76 -18.26 -40.11
C ALA A 376 3.76 -19.17 -39.37
N VAL A 377 3.31 -18.72 -38.20
CA VAL A 377 2.19 -19.34 -37.47
C VAL A 377 0.89 -19.02 -38.23
N PRO A 378 0.05 -20.03 -38.56
CA PRO A 378 -1.24 -19.79 -39.20
C PRO A 378 -2.19 -19.05 -38.25
N ALA A 379 -3.03 -18.18 -38.82
CA ALA A 379 -4.01 -17.38 -38.10
C ALA A 379 -4.92 -18.27 -37.21
N VAL A 380 -5.04 -17.90 -35.94
CA VAL A 380 -6.07 -18.43 -35.05
C VAL A 380 -7.42 -17.85 -35.48
N PRO A 381 -8.46 -18.67 -35.71
CA PRO A 381 -9.77 -18.18 -36.12
C PRO A 381 -10.43 -17.35 -35.02
N ALA A 382 -11.10 -16.27 -35.43
CA ALA A 382 -11.84 -15.37 -34.55
C ALA A 382 -12.90 -16.12 -33.72
N VAL A 383 -12.92 -15.84 -32.42
CA VAL A 383 -14.03 -16.22 -31.53
C VAL A 383 -15.27 -15.39 -31.93
N PRO A 384 -16.46 -15.99 -32.06
CA PRO A 384 -17.65 -15.30 -32.55
C PRO A 384 -18.14 -14.22 -31.57
N ALA A 385 -18.58 -13.10 -32.13
CA ALA A 385 -19.20 -11.99 -31.42
C ALA A 385 -20.45 -12.44 -30.63
N VAL A 386 -20.55 -11.97 -29.39
CA VAL A 386 -21.77 -12.05 -28.58
C VAL A 386 -22.83 -11.13 -29.21
N PRO A 387 -24.09 -11.57 -29.40
CA PRO A 387 -25.12 -10.82 -30.09
C PRO A 387 -25.56 -9.57 -29.32
N ALA A 388 -25.79 -8.49 -30.07
CA ALA A 388 -26.31 -7.22 -29.57
C ALA A 388 -27.70 -7.37 -28.92
N VAL A 389 -27.87 -6.79 -27.74
CA VAL A 389 -29.16 -6.61 -27.06
C VAL A 389 -29.88 -5.41 -27.70
N PRO A 390 -31.18 -5.50 -28.04
CA PRO A 390 -31.89 -4.48 -28.79
C PRO A 390 -32.15 -3.19 -27.99
N ALA A 391 -32.12 -2.07 -28.70
CA ALA A 391 -32.42 -0.74 -28.17
C ALA A 391 -33.87 -0.62 -27.66
N VAL A 392 -34.01 -0.02 -26.47
CA VAL A 392 -35.30 0.41 -25.91
C VAL A 392 -35.55 1.87 -26.31
N PRO A 393 -36.77 2.27 -26.69
CA PRO A 393 -37.02 3.57 -27.31
C PRO A 393 -36.98 4.73 -26.31
N ALA A 394 -36.55 5.88 -26.81
CA ALA A 394 -36.50 7.16 -26.12
C ALA A 394 -37.87 7.57 -25.56
N ALA A 395 -37.91 7.90 -24.26
CA ALA A 395 -39.01 8.61 -23.63
C ALA A 395 -38.71 10.11 -23.57
N SER A 396 -39.70 10.89 -23.96
CA SER A 396 -39.69 12.31 -24.25
C SER A 396 -39.30 13.19 -23.06
N ALA A 397 -38.51 14.23 -23.35
CA ALA A 397 -38.17 15.31 -22.45
C ALA A 397 -39.42 16.12 -22.05
N SER A 398 -39.57 16.37 -20.74
CA SER A 398 -40.45 17.40 -20.20
C SER A 398 -39.62 18.37 -19.37
N ALA A 399 -39.80 19.65 -19.67
CA ALA A 399 -39.04 20.79 -19.17
C ALA A 399 -39.24 21.02 -17.66
N LEU A 400 -38.15 21.34 -16.96
CA LEU A 400 -38.17 22.01 -15.65
C LEU A 400 -37.20 23.21 -15.66
N ALA A 401 -37.66 24.28 -15.03
CA ALA A 401 -37.23 25.67 -15.11
C ALA A 401 -35.83 25.97 -14.53
N PRO A 402 -35.20 27.12 -14.87
CA PRO A 402 -33.88 27.48 -14.40
C PRO A 402 -33.95 28.16 -13.02
N GLY A 403 -33.12 27.72 -12.08
CA GLY A 403 -32.89 28.47 -10.84
C GLY A 403 -32.54 27.61 -9.63
N ALA A 404 -31.30 27.14 -9.56
CA ALA A 404 -30.63 26.87 -8.29
C ALA A 404 -29.12 26.97 -8.52
N GLN A 405 -28.48 27.98 -7.89
CA GLN A 405 -27.02 28.05 -7.82
C GLN A 405 -26.51 26.93 -6.91
N PRO A 406 -25.38 26.26 -7.24
CA PRO A 406 -24.77 25.31 -6.31
C PRO A 406 -24.22 26.07 -5.09
N SER A 407 -24.66 25.67 -3.89
CA SER A 407 -24.15 26.21 -2.63
C SER A 407 -22.69 25.78 -2.45
N VAL A 408 -21.80 26.77 -2.47
CA VAL A 408 -20.42 26.65 -1.98
C VAL A 408 -20.50 26.32 -0.49
N LEU A 409 -19.96 25.16 -0.10
CA LEU A 409 -19.78 24.82 1.31
C LEU A 409 -18.84 25.87 1.93
N ALA A 410 -19.36 26.63 2.89
CA ALA A 410 -18.54 27.44 3.78
C ALA A 410 -17.62 26.52 4.61
N PRO A 411 -16.39 26.95 4.95
CA PRO A 411 -15.46 26.13 5.71
C PRO A 411 -15.95 26.01 7.17
N GLY A 412 -16.78 25.00 7.43
CA GLY A 412 -17.07 24.53 8.78
C GLY A 412 -15.91 23.68 9.26
N ALA A 413 -15.32 24.04 10.39
CA ALA A 413 -14.32 23.23 11.08
C ALA A 413 -14.93 21.87 11.45
N LEU A 414 -14.63 20.85 10.64
CA LEU A 414 -14.87 19.46 10.99
C LEU A 414 -13.75 18.99 11.93
N PRO A 415 -14.06 18.17 12.94
CA PRO A 415 -13.07 17.71 13.90
C PRO A 415 -11.99 16.91 13.16
N SER A 416 -10.74 17.35 13.34
CA SER A 416 -9.56 16.61 12.92
C SER A 416 -9.60 15.26 13.62
N ALA A 417 -9.60 14.16 12.86
CA ALA A 417 -9.17 12.89 13.43
C ALA A 417 -7.73 13.11 13.89
N LEU A 418 -7.53 13.17 15.21
CA LEU A 418 -6.22 13.35 15.82
C LEU A 418 -5.37 12.14 15.46
N VAL A 419 -4.62 12.26 14.37
CA VAL A 419 -3.43 11.46 14.12
C VAL A 419 -2.44 11.86 15.21
N PRO A 420 -1.86 10.92 15.97
CA PRO A 420 -0.83 11.25 16.95
C PRO A 420 0.26 12.07 16.25
N ALA A 421 0.65 13.19 16.85
CA ALA A 421 1.76 13.99 16.36
C ALA A 421 2.97 13.06 16.16
N ALA A 422 3.56 13.08 14.97
CA ALA A 422 4.80 12.40 14.70
C ALA A 422 5.80 12.74 15.81
N GLN A 423 6.47 11.73 16.38
CA GLN A 423 7.65 12.00 17.21
C GLN A 423 8.57 12.93 16.39
N GLU A 424 8.92 14.07 16.98
CA GLU A 424 9.74 15.09 16.33
C GLU A 424 10.96 14.43 15.67
N GLY A 425 11.03 14.48 14.34
CA GLY A 425 12.19 14.04 13.55
C GLY A 425 12.07 12.74 12.75
N THR A 426 10.99 11.95 12.84
CA THR A 426 10.81 10.75 12.00
C THR A 426 9.57 10.82 11.12
N LEU A 427 9.77 10.70 9.80
CA LEU A 427 8.69 10.51 8.82
C LEU A 427 8.10 9.11 8.97
N SER A 428 7.22 8.94 9.95
CA SER A 428 6.52 7.69 10.26
C SER A 428 5.08 7.69 9.73
N TRP A 429 4.33 6.64 10.06
CA TRP A 429 2.86 6.60 9.88
C TRP A 429 2.22 7.95 10.27
N PRO A 430 1.32 8.52 9.44
CA PRO A 430 0.64 7.91 8.29
C PRO A 430 1.38 8.02 6.95
N TRP A 431 2.62 8.53 6.93
CA TRP A 431 3.41 8.57 5.70
C TRP A 431 3.77 7.17 5.20
N SER A 432 3.72 7.02 3.90
CA SER A 432 4.12 5.83 3.17
C SER A 432 5.08 6.20 2.05
N SER A 433 6.03 5.30 1.78
CA SER A 433 7.04 5.44 0.73
C SER A 433 7.10 4.17 -0.12
N LEU A 434 7.67 4.26 -1.31
CA LEU A 434 7.80 3.12 -2.20
C LEU A 434 9.11 2.39 -1.95
N ARG A 435 9.01 1.09 -1.67
CA ARG A 435 10.08 0.09 -1.70
C ARG A 435 11.24 0.28 -0.73
N ALA A 436 11.29 1.35 0.05
CA ALA A 436 12.19 1.52 1.19
C ALA A 436 11.59 2.53 2.18
N GLU A 437 12.00 2.45 3.45
CA GLU A 437 11.70 3.47 4.45
C GLU A 437 12.27 4.85 4.03
N PRO A 438 11.64 5.96 4.43
CA PRO A 438 12.25 7.27 4.27
C PRO A 438 13.43 7.46 5.21
N ASP A 439 14.46 8.13 4.69
CA ASP A 439 15.65 8.49 5.44
C ASP A 439 16.14 9.89 5.04
N ALA A 440 16.96 10.48 5.90
CA ALA A 440 17.42 11.86 5.76
C ALA A 440 18.27 12.13 4.50
N SER A 441 18.75 11.10 3.80
CA SER A 441 19.50 11.29 2.54
C SER A 441 18.63 11.81 1.39
N TRP A 442 17.31 11.60 1.48
CA TRP A 442 16.37 12.02 0.43
C TRP A 442 15.09 12.65 0.96
N ALA A 443 14.72 12.44 2.23
CA ALA A 443 13.58 13.07 2.89
C ALA A 443 14.03 13.64 4.25
N ASP A 444 14.40 14.92 4.24
CA ASP A 444 15.01 15.61 5.37
C ASP A 444 14.03 16.59 6.01
N THR A 445 13.81 16.46 7.31
CA THR A 445 12.96 17.35 8.12
C THR A 445 13.76 18.31 9.00
N ALA A 446 15.08 18.13 9.06
CA ALA A 446 15.98 18.87 9.95
C ALA A 446 16.63 20.08 9.25
N ALA A 447 16.94 20.00 7.96
CA ALA A 447 17.59 21.12 7.25
C ALA A 447 16.79 22.42 7.26
N ARG A 448 15.46 22.33 7.31
CA ARG A 448 14.54 23.48 7.36
C ARG A 448 13.34 23.15 8.27
N PRO A 449 13.40 23.48 9.57
CA PRO A 449 12.31 23.19 10.49
C PRO A 449 10.94 23.70 9.99
N GLY A 450 9.92 22.85 10.11
CA GLY A 450 8.58 23.10 9.56
C GLY A 450 8.41 22.77 8.07
N TRP A 451 9.46 22.29 7.41
CA TRP A 451 9.45 21.85 6.02
C TRP A 451 10.01 20.44 5.89
N ILE A 452 9.55 19.70 4.88
CA ILE A 452 10.10 18.43 4.43
C ILE A 452 10.85 18.70 3.13
N ARG A 453 12.17 18.53 3.14
CA ARG A 453 12.99 18.62 1.94
C ARG A 453 13.08 17.27 1.27
N LEU A 454 12.61 17.19 0.02
CA LEU A 454 12.83 16.03 -0.84
C LEU A 454 13.98 16.29 -1.81
N ARG A 455 14.95 15.38 -1.88
CA ARG A 455 15.95 15.35 -2.95
C ARG A 455 15.35 14.69 -4.18
N GLY A 456 15.46 15.30 -5.35
CA GLY A 456 15.03 14.70 -6.61
C GLY A 456 15.78 13.39 -6.89
N ARG A 457 15.03 12.32 -7.14
CA ARG A 457 15.56 11.01 -7.54
C ARG A 457 14.91 10.56 -8.85
N GLN A 458 14.68 9.26 -9.02
CA GLN A 458 14.13 8.71 -10.25
C GLN A 458 12.67 9.13 -10.43
N GLY A 459 12.21 9.13 -11.68
CA GLY A 459 10.85 9.53 -12.03
C GLY A 459 9.76 8.59 -11.50
N PRO A 460 8.48 8.99 -11.59
CA PRO A 460 7.33 8.28 -11.02
C PRO A 460 7.10 6.88 -11.60
N GLU A 461 7.75 6.54 -12.71
CA GLU A 461 7.63 5.22 -13.35
C GLU A 461 8.71 4.21 -12.90
N SER A 462 9.66 4.64 -12.07
CA SER A 462 10.73 3.76 -11.62
C SER A 462 10.27 2.76 -10.55
N LEU A 463 10.75 1.53 -10.64
CA LEU A 463 10.60 0.53 -9.57
C LEU A 463 11.73 0.58 -8.52
N TRP A 464 12.59 1.59 -8.55
CA TRP A 464 13.75 1.71 -7.68
C TRP A 464 13.60 2.91 -6.75
N GLU A 465 14.45 3.93 -6.90
CA GLU A 465 14.58 5.01 -5.92
C GLU A 465 13.71 6.22 -6.28
N GLN A 466 12.48 6.23 -5.79
CA GLN A 466 11.57 7.38 -5.92
C GLN A 466 11.58 8.22 -4.64
N SER A 467 11.69 9.54 -4.76
CA SER A 467 11.39 10.43 -3.63
C SER A 467 9.90 10.72 -3.59
N LEU A 468 9.16 9.85 -2.90
CA LEU A 468 7.71 9.93 -2.72
C LEU A 468 7.36 9.71 -1.24
N LEU A 469 6.59 10.63 -0.68
CA LEU A 469 5.91 10.47 0.60
C LEU A 469 4.41 10.66 0.35
N ALA A 470 3.60 9.68 0.71
CA ALA A 470 2.16 9.71 0.46
C ALA A 470 1.34 9.16 1.62
N GLN A 471 0.09 9.58 1.72
CA GLN A 471 -0.90 9.09 2.69
C GLN A 471 -2.07 8.44 1.95
N ARG A 472 -2.66 7.41 2.56
CA ARG A 472 -3.81 6.68 1.99
C ARG A 472 -5.03 7.59 1.91
N ILE A 473 -5.72 7.59 0.76
CA ILE A 473 -7.07 8.16 0.68
C ILE A 473 -8.03 7.13 1.26
N THR A 474 -8.80 7.53 2.27
CA THR A 474 -9.66 6.63 3.05
C THR A 474 -11.15 6.85 2.84
N GLU A 475 -11.53 7.88 2.08
CA GLU A 475 -12.92 8.19 1.74
C GLU A 475 -13.04 8.65 0.28
N HIS A 476 -14.21 8.44 -0.32
CA HIS A 476 -14.52 8.92 -1.68
C HIS A 476 -14.63 10.43 -1.80
N ARG A 477 -14.65 11.14 -0.67
CA ARG A 477 -14.49 12.60 -0.61
C ARG A 477 -13.21 12.93 0.15
N ALA A 478 -12.28 13.58 -0.54
CA ALA A 478 -11.01 13.96 0.05
C ALA A 478 -10.52 15.31 -0.48
N GLU A 479 -9.78 16.01 0.36
CA GLU A 479 -9.09 17.25 0.00
C GLU A 479 -7.64 17.17 0.45
N VAL A 480 -6.72 17.44 -0.48
CA VAL A 480 -5.30 17.49 -0.21
C VAL A 480 -4.72 18.83 -0.66
N GLU A 481 -3.84 19.39 0.15
CA GLU A 481 -3.07 20.58 -0.21
C GLU A 481 -1.65 20.51 0.35
N VAL A 482 -0.74 21.22 -0.30
CA VAL A 482 0.65 21.37 0.13
C VAL A 482 1.27 22.62 -0.49
N THR A 483 2.21 23.25 0.21
CA THR A 483 3.03 24.32 -0.34
C THR A 483 4.40 23.77 -0.74
N VAL A 484 4.81 24.00 -1.98
CA VAL A 484 6.12 23.61 -2.51
C VAL A 484 6.98 24.84 -2.83
N GLU A 485 8.25 24.80 -2.49
CA GLU A 485 9.26 25.76 -2.90
C GLU A 485 10.43 25.00 -3.55
N ALA A 486 10.67 25.26 -4.84
CA ALA A 486 11.77 24.66 -5.59
C ALA A 486 12.24 25.59 -6.72
N ARG A 487 13.39 25.27 -7.31
CA ARG A 487 13.98 26.01 -8.43
C ARG A 487 14.39 25.07 -9.56
N PRO A 488 13.42 24.54 -10.34
CA PRO A 488 13.72 23.66 -11.45
C PRO A 488 14.41 24.45 -12.58
N ARG A 489 15.41 23.83 -13.18
CA ARG A 489 16.29 24.38 -14.23
C ARG A 489 16.15 23.63 -15.55
N THR A 490 15.57 22.43 -15.50
CA THR A 490 15.32 21.57 -16.67
C THR A 490 13.97 20.89 -16.53
N PHE A 491 13.36 20.47 -17.64
CA PHE A 491 12.12 19.69 -17.62
C PHE A 491 12.27 18.32 -16.91
N GLY A 492 13.50 17.87 -16.67
CA GLY A 492 13.81 16.65 -15.91
C GLY A 492 13.77 16.85 -14.39
N GLU A 493 13.66 18.10 -13.92
CA GLU A 493 13.51 18.45 -12.50
C GLU A 493 12.05 18.84 -12.24
N ALA A 494 11.36 18.09 -11.39
CA ALA A 494 9.95 18.34 -11.06
C ALA A 494 9.65 17.97 -9.62
N ALA A 495 8.77 18.72 -8.97
CA ALA A 495 8.31 18.45 -7.62
C ALA A 495 6.91 19.00 -7.40
N GLY A 496 6.07 18.24 -6.70
CA GLY A 496 4.67 18.61 -6.59
C GLY A 496 3.80 17.65 -5.80
N LEU A 497 2.51 17.77 -6.07
CA LEU A 497 1.43 16.99 -5.46
C LEU A 497 1.00 15.88 -6.42
N THR A 498 0.82 14.66 -5.92
CA THR A 498 0.33 13.54 -6.73
C THR A 498 -0.86 12.82 -6.08
N LEU A 499 -1.82 12.39 -6.91
CA LEU A 499 -2.76 11.31 -6.59
C LEU A 499 -2.28 10.07 -7.36
N ARG A 500 -1.94 8.99 -6.65
CA ARG A 500 -1.21 7.87 -7.24
C ARG A 500 -1.78 6.53 -6.81
N TYR A 501 -1.91 5.65 -7.79
CA TYR A 501 -2.14 4.22 -7.57
C TYR A 501 -0.83 3.43 -7.71
N ASN A 502 -0.16 3.51 -8.86
CA ASN A 502 1.10 2.80 -9.14
C ASN A 502 1.94 3.49 -10.24
N THR A 503 2.99 2.83 -10.78
CA THR A 503 3.86 3.43 -11.83
C THR A 503 3.15 3.69 -13.16
N ALA A 504 2.03 3.02 -13.41
CA ALA A 504 1.25 3.15 -14.63
C ALA A 504 -0.09 3.87 -14.40
N SER A 505 -0.34 4.45 -13.22
CA SER A 505 -1.59 5.19 -12.97
C SER A 505 -1.40 6.21 -11.86
N TYR A 506 -1.32 7.48 -12.25
CA TYR A 506 -1.19 8.62 -11.36
C TYR A 506 -1.55 9.93 -12.06
N VAL A 507 -1.90 10.93 -11.26
CA VAL A 507 -1.99 12.33 -11.69
C VAL A 507 -1.00 13.13 -10.85
N ALA A 508 -0.21 13.98 -11.49
CA ALA A 508 0.79 14.82 -10.83
C ALA A 508 0.61 16.28 -11.23
N LEU A 509 0.56 17.17 -10.24
CA LEU A 509 0.63 18.61 -10.40
C LEU A 509 2.00 19.08 -9.92
N ASP A 510 2.88 19.35 -10.88
CA ASP A 510 4.30 19.58 -10.64
C ASP A 510 4.72 21.02 -10.89
N LEU A 511 5.51 21.58 -9.96
CA LEU A 511 6.38 22.72 -10.22
C LEU A 511 7.61 22.20 -10.99
N THR A 512 7.75 22.64 -12.24
CA THR A 512 8.83 22.21 -13.13
C THR A 512 9.29 23.36 -14.03
N TRP A 513 10.13 23.06 -14.99
CA TRP A 513 10.67 23.98 -15.97
C TRP A 513 10.15 23.60 -17.35
N ALA A 514 9.70 24.60 -18.11
CA ALA A 514 9.33 24.44 -19.51
C ALA A 514 10.31 25.19 -20.40
N GLU A 515 10.48 24.64 -21.60
CA GLU A 515 11.24 25.23 -22.68
C GLU A 515 10.77 26.65 -23.03
N PRO A 516 11.66 27.47 -23.61
CA PRO A 516 11.27 28.70 -24.29
C PRO A 516 10.22 28.41 -25.37
N GLU A 517 9.18 29.23 -25.44
CA GLU A 517 8.12 29.07 -26.43
C GLU A 517 8.66 29.24 -27.85
N GLY A 518 8.30 28.32 -28.75
CA GLY A 518 8.68 28.39 -30.17
C GLY A 518 10.08 27.87 -30.51
N GLU A 519 10.85 27.35 -29.55
CA GLU A 519 12.11 26.65 -29.82
C GLU A 519 11.90 25.12 -29.92
N PRO A 520 12.29 24.46 -31.02
CA PRO A 520 12.20 23.01 -31.13
C PRO A 520 13.30 22.32 -30.30
N GLN A 521 12.98 21.13 -29.76
CA GLN A 521 13.90 20.35 -28.93
C GLN A 521 15.22 20.00 -29.63
N ARG A 522 16.33 20.46 -29.03
CA ARG A 522 17.70 20.13 -29.42
C ARG A 522 18.45 19.50 -28.24
N GLY A 523 17.90 18.40 -27.72
CA GLY A 523 18.39 17.80 -26.47
C GLY A 523 18.08 18.69 -25.27
N GLN A 524 19.06 18.94 -24.39
CA GLN A 524 18.94 19.84 -23.24
C GLN A 524 19.50 21.27 -23.51
N GLN A 525 19.73 21.64 -24.77
CA GLN A 525 20.33 22.91 -25.15
C GLN A 525 19.29 23.85 -25.77
N TRP A 526 19.14 25.03 -25.18
CA TRP A 526 18.16 26.05 -25.57
C TRP A 526 18.85 27.41 -25.73
N ARG A 527 18.34 28.26 -26.64
CA ARG A 527 18.92 29.59 -26.87
C ARG A 527 18.28 30.63 -25.95
N GLY A 528 16.98 30.54 -25.70
CA GLY A 528 16.25 31.33 -24.72
C GLY A 528 16.37 30.77 -23.29
N GLY A 529 16.07 31.62 -22.30
CA GLY A 529 15.84 31.17 -20.93
C GLY A 529 14.45 30.52 -20.84
N GLY A 530 14.36 29.32 -20.27
CA GLY A 530 13.06 28.69 -20.04
C GLY A 530 12.32 29.29 -18.86
N ARG A 531 11.18 28.68 -18.54
CA ARG A 531 10.16 29.26 -17.67
C ARG A 531 9.83 28.31 -16.54
N THR A 532 9.61 28.82 -15.35
CA THR A 532 9.06 28.02 -14.25
C THR A 532 7.55 27.89 -14.45
N VAL A 533 7.06 26.66 -14.47
CA VAL A 533 5.65 26.37 -14.73
C VAL A 533 5.10 25.39 -13.71
N LEU A 534 3.78 25.43 -13.53
CA LEU A 534 3.02 24.30 -13.03
C LEU A 534 2.57 23.45 -14.21
N SER A 535 2.79 22.14 -14.16
CA SER A 535 2.34 21.19 -15.16
C SER A 535 1.44 20.14 -14.50
N LEU A 536 0.23 19.96 -15.05
CA LEU A 536 -0.66 18.88 -14.66
C LEU A 536 -0.49 17.73 -15.66
N LEU A 537 -0.04 16.58 -15.18
CA LEU A 537 0.18 15.36 -15.95
C LEU A 537 -0.80 14.28 -15.47
N GLU A 538 -1.42 13.58 -16.41
CA GLU A 538 -2.17 12.34 -16.14
C GLU A 538 -1.47 11.17 -16.84
N ARG A 539 -1.32 10.07 -16.10
CA ARG A 539 -0.84 8.77 -16.60
C ARG A 539 -1.91 7.71 -16.32
N ASP A 540 -2.27 6.95 -17.35
CA ASP A 540 -3.05 5.71 -17.26
C ASP A 540 -2.23 4.54 -17.85
N GLU A 541 -2.82 3.41 -18.23
CA GLU A 541 -2.02 2.32 -18.84
C GLU A 541 -1.55 2.62 -20.28
N ASP A 542 -2.24 3.51 -21.00
CA ASP A 542 -2.04 3.79 -22.43
C ASP A 542 -0.94 4.83 -22.66
N GLY A 543 -0.81 5.83 -21.78
CA GLY A 543 0.23 6.84 -21.91
C GLY A 543 0.26 7.86 -20.79
N ALA A 544 1.22 8.77 -20.88
CA ALA A 544 1.23 10.00 -20.11
C ALA A 544 0.80 11.15 -21.02
N ARG A 545 -0.05 12.05 -20.52
CA ARG A 545 -0.45 13.27 -21.23
C ARG A 545 -0.35 14.49 -20.33
N GLN A 546 0.17 15.58 -20.88
CA GLN A 546 0.10 16.88 -20.23
C GLN A 546 -1.31 17.43 -20.42
N VAL A 547 -2.01 17.64 -19.31
CA VAL A 547 -3.40 18.10 -19.26
C VAL A 547 -3.47 19.63 -19.27
N ALA A 548 -2.59 20.30 -18.52
CA ALA A 548 -2.52 21.75 -18.44
C ALA A 548 -1.11 22.22 -18.07
N VAL A 549 -0.78 23.45 -18.45
CA VAL A 549 0.47 24.12 -18.08
C VAL A 549 0.20 25.61 -17.82
N VAL A 550 0.76 26.15 -16.74
CA VAL A 550 0.64 27.57 -16.38
C VAL A 550 1.98 28.09 -15.88
N GLU A 551 2.38 29.26 -16.37
CA GLU A 551 3.60 29.94 -15.91
C GLU A 551 3.41 30.55 -14.52
N VAL A 552 4.43 30.39 -13.66
CA VAL A 552 4.45 30.91 -12.30
C VAL A 552 5.77 31.63 -11.99
N GLU A 553 5.77 32.49 -10.98
CA GLU A 553 6.99 33.21 -10.60
C GLU A 553 8.08 32.25 -10.10
N PRO A 554 9.30 32.28 -10.68
CA PRO A 554 10.39 31.41 -10.26
C PRO A 554 10.78 31.63 -8.80
N GLY A 555 11.02 30.53 -8.07
CA GLY A 555 11.59 30.56 -6.72
C GLY A 555 10.68 31.12 -5.62
N ARG A 556 9.40 31.37 -5.90
CA ARG A 556 8.40 31.62 -4.85
C ARG A 556 7.72 30.31 -4.44
N PRO A 557 7.38 30.15 -3.14
CA PRO A 557 6.51 29.07 -2.71
C PRO A 557 5.15 29.13 -3.40
N VAL A 558 4.61 27.98 -3.80
CA VAL A 558 3.30 27.83 -4.43
C VAL A 558 2.51 26.76 -3.70
N THR A 559 1.27 27.07 -3.30
CA THR A 559 0.36 26.07 -2.73
C THR A 559 -0.42 25.39 -3.84
N LEU A 560 -0.36 24.07 -3.84
CA LEU A 560 -1.02 23.15 -4.76
C LEU A 560 -2.10 22.39 -3.99
N GLY A 561 -3.15 21.98 -4.68
CA GLY A 561 -4.14 21.11 -4.07
C GLY A 561 -4.97 20.32 -5.06
N ALA A 562 -5.66 19.33 -4.52
CA ALA A 562 -6.62 18.50 -5.24
C ALA A 562 -7.83 18.20 -4.35
N SER A 563 -9.02 18.16 -4.96
CA SER A 563 -10.24 17.68 -4.33
C SER A 563 -10.78 16.48 -5.09
N VAL A 564 -11.14 15.43 -4.36
CA VAL A 564 -11.81 14.22 -4.85
C VAL A 564 -13.24 14.25 -4.33
N ASP A 565 -14.21 14.01 -5.22
CA ASP A 565 -15.63 13.83 -4.87
C ASP A 565 -16.20 12.70 -5.75
N GLY A 566 -16.34 11.51 -5.16
CA GLY A 566 -16.75 10.30 -5.87
C GLY A 566 -15.76 9.94 -6.99
N ALA A 567 -16.24 9.95 -8.24
CA ALA A 567 -15.47 9.59 -9.43
C ALA A 567 -14.61 10.73 -9.99
N GLU A 568 -14.65 11.92 -9.40
CA GLU A 568 -14.06 13.12 -9.99
C GLU A 568 -12.89 13.65 -9.14
N ALA A 569 -11.79 14.01 -9.80
CA ALA A 569 -10.68 14.75 -9.22
C ALA A 569 -10.55 16.14 -9.86
N ARG A 570 -10.30 17.16 -9.04
CA ARG A 570 -10.05 18.54 -9.49
C ARG A 570 -8.77 19.06 -8.87
N PHE A 571 -7.86 19.54 -9.71
CA PHE A 571 -6.61 20.14 -9.27
C PHE A 571 -6.70 21.66 -9.28
N TRP A 572 -5.95 22.29 -8.38
CA TRP A 572 -5.90 23.74 -8.24
C TRP A 572 -4.55 24.19 -7.68
N TYR A 573 -4.25 25.47 -7.85
CA TYR A 573 -3.14 26.14 -7.18
C TYR A 573 -3.61 27.48 -6.62
N LEU A 574 -2.93 27.99 -5.60
CA LEU A 574 -3.21 29.31 -5.04
C LEU A 574 -2.52 30.40 -5.85
N ARG A 575 -3.30 31.35 -6.33
CA ARG A 575 -2.83 32.57 -6.99
C ARG A 575 -3.46 33.77 -6.31
N ASP A 576 -2.63 34.67 -5.79
CA ASP A 576 -3.08 35.90 -5.11
C ASP A 576 -4.11 35.63 -3.99
N GLY A 577 -3.94 34.52 -3.25
CA GLY A 577 -4.85 34.12 -2.17
C GLY A 577 -6.13 33.41 -2.64
N VAL A 578 -6.31 33.19 -3.94
CA VAL A 578 -7.50 32.54 -4.52
C VAL A 578 -7.16 31.19 -5.14
N ARG A 579 -7.99 30.17 -4.88
CA ARG A 579 -7.89 28.86 -5.54
C ARG A 579 -8.22 28.99 -7.02
N THR A 580 -7.23 28.74 -7.86
CA THR A 580 -7.35 28.78 -9.31
C THR A 580 -7.34 27.36 -9.86
N PRO A 581 -8.35 26.93 -10.63
CA PRO A 581 -8.38 25.60 -11.24
C PRO A 581 -7.17 25.33 -12.12
N MET A 582 -6.66 24.11 -12.08
CA MET A 582 -5.60 23.61 -12.94
C MET A 582 -6.17 22.50 -13.82
N GLY A 583 -6.45 22.81 -15.08
CA GLY A 583 -7.03 21.86 -16.03
C GLY A 583 -8.52 21.56 -15.81
N PRO A 584 -9.08 20.58 -16.54
CA PRO A 584 -10.45 20.12 -16.39
C PRO A 584 -10.63 19.22 -15.16
N VAL A 585 -11.87 18.79 -14.92
CA VAL A 585 -12.17 17.66 -14.03
C VAL A 585 -11.58 16.38 -14.64
N LEU A 586 -10.92 15.56 -13.82
CA LEU A 586 -10.30 14.28 -14.22
C LEU A 586 -11.07 13.09 -13.63
N ASP A 587 -10.98 11.94 -14.30
CA ASP A 587 -11.59 10.68 -13.84
C ASP A 587 -10.69 10.04 -12.76
N PHE A 588 -11.13 10.14 -11.51
CA PHE A 588 -10.43 9.58 -10.37
C PHE A 588 -10.47 8.04 -10.35
N THR A 589 -11.44 7.44 -11.05
CA THR A 589 -11.66 5.98 -11.02
C THR A 589 -10.58 5.20 -11.76
N HIS A 590 -9.76 5.86 -12.59
CA HIS A 590 -8.55 5.29 -13.19
C HIS A 590 -7.50 4.86 -12.14
N LEU A 591 -7.54 5.49 -10.97
CA LEU A 591 -6.72 5.16 -9.82
C LEU A 591 -7.41 4.10 -8.97
N SER A 592 -7.65 2.91 -9.51
CA SER A 592 -8.36 1.84 -8.80
C SER A 592 -7.80 0.46 -9.07
N ASP A 593 -8.14 -0.48 -8.18
CA ASP A 593 -7.86 -1.92 -8.33
C ASP A 593 -8.50 -2.50 -9.61
N ASP A 594 -9.61 -1.93 -10.05
CA ASP A 594 -10.46 -2.47 -11.11
C ASP A 594 -10.19 -1.84 -12.48
N TYR A 595 -9.30 -0.86 -12.54
CA TYR A 595 -8.97 -0.16 -13.78
C TYR A 595 -7.76 -0.78 -14.50
N GLY A 596 -7.89 -0.84 -15.82
CA GLY A 596 -6.86 -1.35 -16.72
C GLY A 596 -6.82 -2.88 -16.81
N SER A 597 -5.81 -3.37 -17.51
CA SER A 597 -5.65 -4.78 -17.90
C SER A 597 -4.81 -5.62 -16.93
N ARG A 598 -4.12 -4.98 -15.98
CA ARG A 598 -3.16 -5.62 -15.07
C ARG A 598 -3.76 -5.88 -13.70
N LEU A 599 -3.25 -6.91 -13.02
CA LEU A 599 -3.56 -7.14 -11.61
C LEU A 599 -3.06 -5.98 -10.74
N ARG A 600 -3.88 -5.60 -9.77
CA ARG A 600 -3.74 -4.40 -8.94
C ARG A 600 -4.32 -4.68 -7.56
N PHE A 601 -3.56 -4.42 -6.50
CA PHE A 601 -3.89 -4.92 -5.14
C PHE A 601 -3.77 -3.88 -4.01
N THR A 602 -3.47 -2.62 -4.34
CA THR A 602 -3.16 -1.57 -3.37
C THR A 602 -4.38 -0.67 -3.09
N GLY A 603 -4.39 0.55 -3.64
CA GLY A 603 -5.34 1.63 -3.39
C GLY A 603 -4.68 2.98 -3.69
N THR A 604 -5.48 4.05 -3.76
CA THR A 604 -4.96 5.39 -4.07
C THR A 604 -4.37 6.09 -2.86
N LEU A 605 -3.22 6.73 -3.06
CA LEU A 605 -2.58 7.61 -2.10
C LEU A 605 -2.48 9.03 -2.66
N ALA A 606 -2.52 10.03 -1.76
CA ALA A 606 -2.19 11.42 -2.06
C ALA A 606 -0.84 11.76 -1.43
N GLY A 607 0.06 12.41 -2.15
CA GLY A 607 1.42 12.62 -1.66
C GLY A 607 2.21 13.72 -2.34
N ILE A 608 3.43 13.89 -1.85
CA ILE A 608 4.45 14.79 -2.39
C ILE A 608 5.58 13.99 -3.01
N HIS A 609 6.12 14.48 -4.10
CA HIS A 609 7.28 13.86 -4.74
C HIS A 609 8.26 14.87 -5.31
N ALA A 610 9.49 14.41 -5.55
CA ALA A 610 10.52 15.14 -6.27
C ALA A 610 11.32 14.20 -7.19
N GLN A 611 11.60 14.65 -8.41
CA GLN A 611 12.45 13.95 -9.37
C GLN A 611 13.56 14.85 -9.89
N ASP A 612 14.68 14.22 -10.23
CA ASP A 612 15.80 14.82 -10.95
C ASP A 612 16.37 13.77 -11.90
N LEU A 613 16.04 13.90 -13.18
CA LEU A 613 16.47 12.97 -14.22
C LEU A 613 17.84 13.32 -14.84
N VAL A 614 18.56 14.29 -14.27
CA VAL A 614 19.78 14.84 -14.85
C VAL A 614 20.98 14.73 -13.92
N ALA A 615 20.95 15.41 -12.77
CA ALA A 615 22.13 15.62 -11.93
C ALA A 615 21.98 15.06 -10.50
N ALA A 616 20.77 14.68 -10.09
CA ALA A 616 20.45 14.29 -8.71
C ALA A 616 20.85 15.36 -7.66
N GLU A 617 20.79 16.64 -8.04
CA GLU A 617 21.11 17.81 -7.20
C GLU A 617 19.85 18.61 -6.83
N PHE A 618 18.77 18.49 -7.60
CA PHE A 618 17.53 19.21 -7.36
C PHE A 618 16.92 18.84 -6.01
N GLN A 619 16.41 19.85 -5.32
CA GLN A 619 15.75 19.73 -4.03
C GLN A 619 14.47 20.56 -4.06
N ALA A 620 13.45 20.05 -3.40
CA ALA A 620 12.18 20.75 -3.20
C ALA A 620 11.78 20.71 -1.74
N ASP A 621 11.42 21.87 -1.20
CA ASP A 621 10.94 22.02 0.17
C ASP A 621 9.41 22.04 0.18
N PHE A 622 8.80 21.21 1.01
CA PHE A 622 7.35 21.11 1.18
C PHE A 622 6.93 21.52 2.58
N SER A 623 5.84 22.27 2.72
CA SER A 623 5.24 22.57 4.02
C SER A 623 3.72 22.56 3.95
N GLY A 624 3.08 22.40 5.11
CA GLY A 624 1.62 22.45 5.21
C GLY A 624 0.90 21.34 4.45
N PHE A 625 1.52 20.16 4.27
CA PHE A 625 0.81 19.02 3.70
C PHE A 625 -0.38 18.67 4.60
N ARG A 626 -1.57 18.65 4.02
CA ARG A 626 -2.81 18.33 4.72
C ARG A 626 -3.70 17.50 3.81
N LEU A 627 -4.02 16.27 4.24
CA LEU A 627 -5.02 15.41 3.63
C LEU A 627 -6.20 15.29 4.60
N VAL A 628 -7.40 15.62 4.13
CA VAL A 628 -8.66 15.45 4.88
C VAL A 628 -9.56 14.52 4.07
N CYS A 629 -9.93 13.38 4.65
CA CYS A 629 -10.93 12.48 4.09
C CYS A 629 -12.22 12.61 4.90
N ALA A 630 -13.33 12.90 4.22
CA ALA A 630 -14.63 13.11 4.85
C ALA A 630 -15.54 11.93 4.53
N ALA A 631 -16.13 11.32 5.56
CA ALA A 631 -17.17 10.33 5.38
C ALA A 631 -18.44 10.99 4.82
N GLU A 632 -19.13 10.29 3.93
CA GLU A 632 -20.48 10.63 3.47
C GLU A 632 -21.56 10.34 4.53
#